data_AF-A0A1I7NNG6-F1
#
_entry.id   AF-A0A1I7NNG6-F1
#
_cell.length_a   1.000
_cell.length_b   1.000
_cell.length_c   1.000
_cell.angle_alpha   90.00
_cell.angle_beta   90.00
_cell.angle_gamma   90.00
#
_symmetry.space_group_name_H-M   'P 1'
#
loop_
_entity.id
_entity.type
_entity.pdbx_description
1 polymer ?
#
loop_
_entity_poly.entity_id
_entity_poly.type
_entity_poly.pdbx_seq_one_letter_code
_entity_poly.pdbx_strand_id
1 'polypeptide(L)'
;MNLRRLAGGGLALLISAGVAGGYFYWVHEEPRAAGPLAQALVERFDPDERRPDLNDLFAAYVDPALPLTEQQTILQANGFDCFISQDRVNSSAYLSCRRPIEGRRYCDRHFYFNYQTAAGETIERLTTVQTTATRDAIFGRCPYEPFPADEDVLLFPHDG
;
A
#
# COMPACT_ATOMS: atom_id res chain seq x y z
N MET A 1 -19.49 -36.86 -41.52
CA MET A 1 -18.93 -35.61 -40.97
C MET A 1 -18.56 -35.82 -39.52
N ASN A 2 -17.28 -35.65 -39.18
CA ASN A 2 -16.69 -36.07 -37.90
C ASN A 2 -17.07 -35.15 -36.73
N LEU A 3 -18.04 -35.57 -35.91
CA LEU A 3 -18.46 -34.91 -34.66
C LEU A 3 -17.32 -34.70 -33.64
N ARG A 4 -16.21 -35.42 -33.78
CA ARG A 4 -15.03 -35.34 -32.89
C ARG A 4 -14.22 -34.04 -33.00
N ARG A 5 -14.35 -33.26 -34.08
CA ARG A 5 -13.58 -32.01 -34.25
C ARG A 5 -14.23 -30.78 -33.62
N LEU A 6 -15.55 -30.80 -33.38
CA LEU A 6 -16.27 -29.67 -32.78
C LEU A 6 -16.17 -29.65 -31.25
N ALA A 7 -16.05 -30.81 -30.60
CA ALA A 7 -15.88 -30.90 -29.15
C ALA A 7 -14.49 -30.39 -28.68
N GLY A 8 -13.44 -30.59 -29.48
CA GLY A 8 -12.08 -30.13 -29.14
C GLY A 8 -11.90 -28.61 -29.19
N GLY A 9 -12.59 -27.91 -30.11
CA GLY A 9 -12.50 -26.46 -30.24
C GLY A 9 -13.24 -25.70 -29.12
N GLY A 10 -14.42 -26.19 -28.70
CA GLY A 10 -15.18 -25.60 -27.61
C GLY A 10 -14.53 -25.79 -26.23
N LEU A 11 -13.92 -26.96 -25.99
CA LEU A 11 -13.18 -27.22 -24.75
C LEU A 11 -11.91 -26.37 -24.67
N ALA A 12 -11.18 -26.22 -25.79
CA ALA A 12 -9.99 -25.37 -25.84
C ALA A 12 -10.31 -23.89 -25.55
N LEU A 13 -11.41 -23.36 -26.12
CA LEU A 13 -11.88 -21.99 -25.87
C LEU A 13 -12.22 -21.73 -24.40
N LEU A 14 -12.91 -22.67 -23.74
CA LEU A 14 -13.25 -22.56 -22.32
C LEU A 14 -12.02 -22.66 -21.41
N ILE A 15 -11.05 -23.52 -21.75
CA ILE A 15 -9.78 -23.61 -21.02
C ILE A 15 -8.99 -22.31 -21.17
N SER A 16 -8.88 -21.75 -22.38
CA SER A 16 -8.20 -20.47 -22.60
C SER A 16 -8.90 -19.29 -21.92
N ALA A 17 -10.24 -19.27 -21.89
CA ALA A 17 -11.00 -18.24 -21.18
C ALA A 17 -10.90 -18.38 -19.66
N GLY A 18 -10.83 -19.61 -19.13
CA GLY A 18 -10.60 -19.88 -17.70
C GLY A 18 -9.19 -19.53 -17.25
N VAL A 19 -8.18 -19.80 -18.08
CA VAL A 19 -6.78 -19.40 -17.82
C VAL A 19 -6.63 -17.89 -17.94
N ALA A 20 -7.23 -17.25 -18.95
CA ALA A 20 -7.21 -15.80 -19.09
C ALA A 20 -7.98 -15.11 -17.95
N GLY A 21 -9.20 -15.55 -17.64
CA GLY A 21 -10.01 -15.00 -16.55
C GLY A 21 -9.37 -15.21 -15.17
N GLY A 22 -8.80 -16.39 -14.92
CA GLY A 22 -8.04 -16.67 -13.71
C GLY A 22 -6.75 -15.85 -13.62
N TYR A 23 -6.03 -15.66 -14.73
CA TYR A 23 -4.83 -14.81 -14.79
C TYR A 23 -5.18 -13.33 -14.56
N PHE A 24 -6.25 -12.82 -15.20
CA PHE A 24 -6.72 -11.45 -15.01
C PHE A 24 -7.24 -11.22 -13.59
N TYR A 25 -8.00 -12.15 -13.00
CA TYR A 25 -8.41 -12.06 -11.60
C TYR A 25 -7.22 -12.11 -10.63
N TRP A 26 -6.18 -12.89 -10.95
CA TRP A 26 -4.96 -13.01 -10.14
C TRP A 26 -4.09 -11.74 -10.18
N VAL A 27 -4.14 -10.96 -11.26
CA VAL A 27 -3.31 -9.76 -11.47
C VAL A 27 -4.11 -8.47 -11.47
N HIS A 28 -5.41 -8.52 -11.17
CA HIS A 28 -6.24 -7.31 -11.12
C HIS A 28 -5.93 -6.53 -9.85
N GLU A 29 -5.20 -5.45 -10.02
CA GLU A 29 -5.03 -4.41 -9.01
C GLU A 29 -6.10 -3.35 -9.24
N GLU A 30 -6.89 -3.07 -8.21
CA GLU A 30 -7.74 -1.89 -8.17
C GLU A 30 -6.85 -0.64 -8.26
N PRO A 31 -7.09 0.26 -9.23
CA PRO A 31 -6.35 1.52 -9.30
C PRO A 31 -6.66 2.36 -8.06
N ARG A 32 -5.62 2.83 -7.38
CA ARG A 32 -5.66 3.62 -6.14
C ARG A 32 -4.97 4.98 -6.25
N ALA A 33 -4.38 5.31 -7.40
CA ALA A 33 -3.74 6.59 -7.66
C ALA A 33 -4.82 7.67 -7.75
N ALA A 34 -5.11 8.28 -6.60
CA ALA A 34 -5.88 9.50 -6.51
C ALA A 34 -4.94 10.61 -6.03
N GLY A 35 -5.01 11.78 -6.65
CA GLY A 35 -4.37 13.00 -6.15
C GLY A 35 -2.85 13.19 -6.43
N PRO A 36 -2.33 14.40 -6.13
CA PRO A 36 -0.96 14.80 -6.52
C PRO A 36 0.16 14.05 -5.79
N LEU A 37 -0.04 13.70 -4.52
CA LEU A 37 0.97 12.95 -3.76
C LEU A 37 1.09 11.52 -4.28
N ALA A 38 -0.04 10.87 -4.62
CA ALA A 38 0.00 9.53 -5.19
C ALA A 38 0.77 9.51 -6.52
N GLN A 39 0.56 10.52 -7.38
CA GLN A 39 1.29 10.66 -8.64
C GLN A 39 2.79 10.85 -8.41
N ALA A 40 3.18 11.74 -7.49
CA ALA A 40 4.59 11.97 -7.15
C ALA A 40 5.28 10.70 -6.60
N LEU A 41 4.57 9.91 -5.80
CA LEU A 41 5.07 8.64 -5.28
C LEU A 41 5.28 7.59 -6.38
N VAL A 42 4.39 7.53 -7.37
CA VAL A 42 4.55 6.66 -8.54
C VAL A 42 5.77 7.07 -9.36
N GLU A 43 5.97 8.37 -9.57
CA GLU A 43 7.11 8.90 -10.33
C GLU A 43 8.44 8.72 -9.61
N ARG A 44 8.46 8.81 -8.27
CA ARG A 44 9.66 8.63 -7.45
C ARG A 44 10.01 7.16 -7.20
N PHE A 45 9.07 6.23 -7.36
CA PHE A 45 9.27 4.83 -7.02
C PHE A 45 10.37 4.21 -7.90
N ASP A 46 11.41 3.70 -7.24
CA ASP A 46 12.47 2.90 -7.85
C ASP A 46 12.45 1.50 -7.21
N PRO A 47 12.22 0.42 -7.98
CA PRO A 47 12.20 -0.93 -7.44
C PRO A 47 13.56 -1.43 -6.94
N ASP A 48 14.67 -0.80 -7.34
CA ASP A 48 16.03 -1.17 -6.93
C ASP A 48 16.45 -0.47 -5.62
N GLU A 49 15.74 0.59 -5.22
CA GLU A 49 15.99 1.33 -3.98
C GLU A 49 15.20 0.70 -2.82
N ARG A 50 15.90 -0.05 -1.96
CA ARG A 50 15.27 -0.68 -0.80
C ARG A 50 15.12 0.33 0.34
N ARG A 51 13.87 0.73 0.62
CA ARG A 51 13.48 1.68 1.68
C ARG A 51 14.01 3.11 1.47
N PRO A 52 13.64 3.80 0.38
CA PRO A 52 13.91 5.22 0.22
C PRO A 52 13.33 6.01 1.41
N ASP A 53 14.03 7.06 1.84
CA ASP A 53 13.45 8.12 2.66
C ASP A 53 12.60 9.01 1.74
N LEU A 54 11.32 9.17 2.08
CA LEU A 54 10.36 9.96 1.31
C LEU A 54 9.91 11.22 2.06
N ASN A 55 10.58 11.59 3.16
CA ASN A 55 10.10 12.61 4.09
C ASN A 55 9.92 13.97 3.41
N ASP A 56 10.87 14.37 2.56
CA ASP A 56 10.81 15.62 1.81
C ASP A 56 9.68 15.60 0.76
N LEU A 57 9.47 14.45 0.11
CA LEU A 57 8.38 14.28 -0.85
C LEU A 57 7.04 14.43 -0.14
N PHE A 58 6.82 13.76 0.99
CA PHE A 58 5.58 13.91 1.75
C PHE A 58 5.41 15.33 2.29
N ALA A 59 6.47 15.98 2.79
CA ALA A 59 6.42 17.34 3.31
C ALA A 59 5.97 18.38 2.27
N ALA A 60 6.15 18.11 0.97
CA ALA A 60 5.67 18.97 -0.11
C ALA A 60 4.13 18.93 -0.28
N TYR A 61 3.45 17.91 0.25
CA TYR A 61 2.00 17.71 0.08
C TYR A 61 1.23 17.63 1.41
N VAL A 62 1.89 17.24 2.50
CA VAL A 62 1.32 17.07 3.83
C VAL A 62 2.17 17.85 4.82
N ASP A 63 1.63 18.96 5.32
CA ASP A 63 2.31 19.75 6.34
C ASP A 63 2.31 18.95 7.67
N PRO A 64 3.49 18.61 8.23
CA PRO A 64 3.59 17.86 9.47
C PRO A 64 3.05 18.59 10.70
N ALA A 65 2.90 19.92 10.63
CA ALA A 65 2.33 20.73 11.71
C ALA A 65 0.80 20.65 11.77
N LEU A 66 0.14 20.09 10.76
CA LEU A 66 -1.31 19.89 10.78
C LEU A 66 -1.70 18.85 11.83
N PRO A 67 -2.92 18.93 12.40
CA PRO A 67 -3.46 17.86 13.23
C PRO A 67 -3.51 16.52 12.48
N LEU A 68 -3.28 15.40 13.19
CA LEU A 68 -3.30 14.06 12.59
C LEU A 68 -4.57 13.76 11.78
N THR A 69 -5.73 14.26 12.20
CA THR A 69 -7.01 14.09 11.47
C THR A 69 -7.03 14.78 10.11
N GLU A 70 -6.40 15.94 10.00
CA GLU A 70 -6.27 16.67 8.72
C GLU A 70 -5.27 15.96 7.81
N GLN A 71 -4.13 15.53 8.36
CA GLN A 71 -3.16 14.71 7.63
C GLN A 71 -3.80 13.41 7.10
N GLN A 72 -4.59 12.73 7.94
CA GLN A 72 -5.34 11.52 7.57
C GLN A 72 -6.26 11.79 6.38
N THR A 73 -6.98 12.91 6.40
CA THR A 73 -7.90 13.29 5.32
C THR A 73 -7.15 13.50 3.99
N ILE A 74 -6.01 14.19 4.03
CA ILE A 74 -5.16 14.40 2.84
C ILE A 74 -4.64 13.06 2.32
N LEU A 75 -4.15 12.18 3.19
CA LEU A 75 -3.60 10.89 2.80
C LEU A 75 -4.67 9.94 2.24
N GLN A 76 -5.86 9.90 2.84
CA GLN A 76 -7.00 9.13 2.33
C GLN A 76 -7.45 9.63 0.95
N ALA A 77 -7.47 10.95 0.73
CA ALA A 77 -7.72 11.53 -0.59
C ALA A 77 -6.64 11.14 -1.63
N ASN A 78 -5.47 10.67 -1.17
CA ASN A 78 -4.39 10.15 -2.01
C ASN A 78 -4.32 8.60 -2.05
N GLY A 79 -5.41 7.92 -1.67
CA GLY A 79 -5.53 6.46 -1.79
C GLY A 79 -4.81 5.66 -0.72
N PHE A 80 -4.45 6.30 0.40
CA PHE A 80 -3.93 5.61 1.59
C PHE A 80 -5.08 5.09 2.46
N ASP A 81 -4.94 3.85 2.93
CA ASP A 81 -5.72 3.38 4.06
C ASP A 81 -4.99 3.82 5.34
N CYS A 82 -5.71 4.50 6.22
CA CYS A 82 -5.14 5.18 7.38
C CYS A 82 -5.96 4.93 8.64
N PHE A 83 -5.30 4.85 9.78
CA PHE A 83 -5.94 4.91 11.09
C PHE A 83 -5.16 5.82 12.04
N ILE A 84 -5.87 6.34 13.04
CA ILE A 84 -5.28 7.07 14.15
C ILE A 84 -5.50 6.23 15.40
N SER A 85 -4.44 6.06 16.18
CA SER A 85 -4.53 5.40 17.48
C SER A 85 -3.98 6.31 18.57
N GLN A 86 -4.62 6.24 19.73
CA GLN A 86 -4.21 6.96 20.92
C GLN A 86 -3.14 6.15 21.62
N ASP A 87 -2.01 6.78 21.91
CA ASP A 87 -1.03 6.21 22.81
C ASP A 87 -1.44 6.54 24.25
N ARG A 88 -1.29 5.56 25.15
CA ARG A 88 -1.76 5.68 26.55
C ARG A 88 -0.95 6.72 27.34
N VAL A 89 0.18 7.17 26.79
CA VAL A 89 1.07 8.15 27.39
C VAL A 89 0.67 9.57 26.98
N ASN A 90 0.35 10.41 27.96
CA ASN A 90 0.19 11.87 27.80
C ASN A 90 -0.76 12.35 26.70
N SER A 91 -1.82 11.58 26.38
CA SER A 91 -2.77 11.93 25.31
C SER A 91 -2.10 12.18 23.95
N SER A 92 -0.97 11.52 23.72
CA SER A 92 -0.32 11.47 22.41
C SER A 92 -1.06 10.51 21.49
N ALA A 93 -0.85 10.67 20.19
CA ALA A 93 -1.48 9.84 19.18
C ALA A 93 -0.52 9.64 18.01
N TYR A 94 -0.76 8.59 17.25
CA TYR A 94 -0.06 8.36 16.00
C TYR A 94 -1.02 8.12 14.85
N LEU A 95 -0.62 8.58 13.68
CA LEU A 95 -1.24 8.32 12.39
C LEU A 95 -0.37 7.30 11.66
N SER A 96 -0.97 6.20 11.25
CA SER A 96 -0.33 5.21 10.39
C SER A 96 -1.17 5.00 9.14
N CYS A 97 -0.50 5.10 8.01
CA CYS A 97 -1.11 5.07 6.69
C CYS A 97 -0.29 4.18 5.76
N ARG A 98 -0.98 3.44 4.90
CA ARG A 98 -0.34 2.61 3.88
C ARG A 98 -1.10 2.63 2.58
N ARG A 99 -0.35 2.53 1.49
CA ARG A 99 -0.87 2.48 0.13
C ARG A 99 -0.10 1.42 -0.66
N PRO A 100 -0.78 0.43 -1.28
CA PRO A 100 -0.12 -0.48 -2.21
C PRO A 100 0.47 0.27 -3.40
N ILE A 101 1.59 -0.23 -3.94
CA ILE A 101 2.17 0.28 -5.18
C ILE A 101 1.52 -0.47 -6.35
N GLU A 102 0.94 0.29 -7.27
CA GLU A 102 0.30 -0.24 -8.47
C GLU A 102 1.32 -0.91 -9.41
N GLY A 103 0.92 -2.00 -10.04
CA GLY A 103 1.76 -2.83 -10.89
C GLY A 103 2.73 -3.74 -10.10
N ARG A 104 2.59 -3.80 -8.77
CA ARG A 104 3.49 -4.58 -7.87
C ARG A 104 2.76 -5.71 -7.13
N ARG A 105 1.57 -6.10 -7.60
CA ARG A 105 0.70 -7.14 -7.03
C ARG A 105 0.41 -6.91 -5.54
N TYR A 106 0.38 -5.64 -5.14
CA TYR A 106 0.26 -5.19 -3.75
C TYR A 106 1.33 -5.75 -2.78
N CYS A 107 2.45 -6.27 -3.31
CA CYS A 107 3.56 -6.75 -2.52
C CYS A 107 4.41 -5.60 -1.97
N ASP A 108 4.50 -4.52 -2.72
CA ASP A 108 5.20 -3.31 -2.31
C ASP A 108 4.19 -2.26 -1.88
N ARG A 109 4.53 -1.49 -0.84
CA ARG A 109 3.63 -0.49 -0.27
C ARG A 109 4.38 0.73 0.23
N HIS A 110 3.80 1.90 0.00
CA HIS A 110 4.21 3.13 0.68
C HIS A 110 3.67 3.12 2.10
N PHE A 111 4.47 3.63 3.02
CA PHE A 111 4.14 3.75 4.42
C PHE A 111 4.36 5.19 4.87
N TYR A 112 3.41 5.70 5.66
CA TYR A 112 3.50 6.98 6.33
C TYR A 112 3.15 6.80 7.80
N PHE A 113 4.03 7.31 8.66
CA PHE A 113 3.84 7.33 10.10
C PHE A 113 4.16 8.72 10.65
N ASN A 114 3.30 9.21 11.53
CA ASN A 114 3.53 10.43 12.29
C ASN A 114 3.03 10.26 13.72
N TYR A 115 3.90 10.52 14.70
CA TYR A 115 3.57 10.54 16.12
C TYR A 115 3.53 11.99 16.62
N GLN A 116 2.39 12.39 17.18
CA GLN A 116 2.17 13.72 17.75
C GLN A 116 1.86 13.66 19.24
N THR A 117 2.40 14.62 20.00
CA THR A 117 2.01 14.84 21.39
C THR A 117 0.62 15.46 21.49
N ALA A 118 0.06 15.52 22.71
CA ALA A 118 -1.20 16.23 22.95
C ALA A 118 -1.16 17.73 22.59
N ALA A 119 0.04 18.32 22.53
CA ALA A 119 0.23 19.71 22.13
C ALA A 119 0.30 19.89 20.59
N GLY A 120 0.23 18.80 19.82
CA GLY A 120 0.37 18.81 18.36
C GLY A 120 1.82 18.84 17.87
N GLU A 121 2.79 18.66 18.77
CA GLU A 121 4.20 18.58 18.37
C GLU A 121 4.50 17.22 17.73
N THR A 122 5.06 17.23 16.53
CA THR A 122 5.53 16.01 15.85
C THR A 122 6.86 15.56 16.46
N ILE A 123 6.88 14.40 17.10
CA ILE A 123 8.09 13.81 17.69
C ILE A 123 8.81 12.91 16.71
N GLU A 124 8.05 12.15 15.91
CA GLU A 124 8.61 11.22 14.95
C GLU A 124 7.77 11.21 13.67
N ARG A 125 8.46 11.19 12.55
CA ARG A 125 7.86 11.03 11.23
C ARG A 125 8.73 10.10 10.39
N LEU A 126 8.09 9.09 9.81
CA LEU A 126 8.74 8.13 8.93
C LEU A 126 7.89 7.94 7.68
N THR A 127 8.54 8.08 6.53
CA THR A 127 7.91 7.81 5.24
C THR A 127 8.85 6.99 4.37
N THR A 128 8.37 5.85 3.89
CA THR A 128 9.22 4.90 3.17
C THR A 128 8.42 3.97 2.27
N VAL A 129 9.13 3.12 1.52
CA VAL A 129 8.58 1.97 0.82
C VAL A 129 8.96 0.69 1.55
N GLN A 130 7.97 -0.12 1.86
CA GLN A 130 8.17 -1.49 2.29
C GLN A 130 8.05 -2.42 1.08
N THR A 131 9.16 -3.06 0.73
CA THR A 131 9.21 -4.08 -0.32
C THR A 131 9.08 -5.48 0.30
N THR A 132 8.24 -6.33 -0.26
CA THR A 132 8.18 -7.74 0.13
C THR A 132 9.39 -8.49 -0.43
N ALA A 133 9.90 -9.50 0.30
CA ALA A 133 11.01 -10.33 -0.20
C ALA A 133 10.64 -10.99 -1.53
N THR A 134 11.58 -11.02 -2.48
CA THR A 134 11.38 -11.52 -3.85
C THR A 134 10.78 -12.93 -3.87
N ARG A 135 11.16 -13.79 -2.92
CA ARG A 135 10.63 -15.15 -2.77
C ARG A 135 9.11 -15.16 -2.57
N ASP A 136 8.59 -14.26 -1.74
CA ASP A 136 7.18 -14.23 -1.38
C ASP A 136 6.35 -13.50 -2.46
N ALA A 137 6.98 -12.52 -3.14
CA ALA A 137 6.41 -11.85 -4.32
C ALA A 137 6.22 -12.79 -5.53
N ILE A 138 7.12 -13.77 -5.74
CA ILE A 138 7.04 -14.75 -6.84
C ILE A 138 5.75 -15.57 -6.77
N PHE A 139 5.27 -15.88 -5.57
CA PHE A 139 4.02 -16.63 -5.40
C PHE A 139 2.77 -15.76 -5.54
N GLY A 140 2.90 -14.44 -5.71
CA GLY A 140 1.79 -13.51 -5.93
C GLY A 140 0.79 -13.47 -4.77
N ARG A 141 1.18 -13.93 -3.58
CA ARG A 141 0.34 -13.97 -2.38
C ARG A 141 0.77 -12.87 -1.42
N CYS A 142 0.53 -11.63 -1.82
CA CYS A 142 0.63 -10.48 -0.94
C CYS A 142 -0.79 -9.99 -0.65
N PRO A 143 -1.57 -10.69 0.20
CA PRO A 143 -2.90 -10.22 0.55
C PRO A 143 -2.76 -8.83 1.17
N TYR A 144 -3.37 -7.85 0.51
CA TYR A 144 -3.49 -6.52 1.05
C TYR A 144 -4.71 -6.48 1.97
N GLU A 145 -4.51 -6.79 3.24
CA GLU A 145 -5.53 -6.64 4.26
C GLU A 145 -5.42 -5.25 4.87
N PRO A 146 -6.33 -4.27 4.62
CA PRO A 146 -6.41 -3.01 5.38
C PRO A 146 -6.24 -3.34 6.85
N PHE A 147 -5.25 -2.71 7.51
CA PHE A 147 -4.57 -3.09 8.77
C PHE A 147 -5.27 -4.16 9.65
N PRO A 148 -4.54 -5.16 10.18
CA PRO A 148 -5.15 -6.07 11.15
C PRO A 148 -5.80 -5.23 12.26
N ALA A 149 -7.02 -5.62 12.64
CA ALA A 149 -7.77 -4.98 13.70
C ALA A 149 -6.95 -5.06 14.98
N ASP A 150 -6.31 -3.94 15.31
CA ASP A 150 -5.56 -3.70 16.52
C ASP A 150 -4.22 -4.48 16.66
N GLU A 151 -3.19 -3.76 17.11
CA GLU A 151 -1.97 -4.25 17.80
C GLU A 151 -0.69 -4.55 17.00
N ASP A 152 -0.72 -4.95 15.72
CA ASP A 152 0.54 -5.34 15.02
C ASP A 152 1.33 -4.19 14.36
N VAL A 153 0.90 -2.93 14.53
CA VAL A 153 1.59 -1.77 13.91
C VAL A 153 2.80 -1.28 14.72
N LEU A 154 2.96 -1.76 15.96
CA LEU A 154 4.08 -1.43 16.84
C LEU A 154 5.39 -2.17 16.47
N LEU A 155 5.35 -3.08 15.49
CA LEU A 155 6.49 -3.92 15.10
C LEU A 155 7.01 -3.58 13.69
N PHE A 156 7.42 -2.34 13.45
CA PHE A 156 8.35 -2.00 12.35
C PHE A 156 9.35 -0.93 12.81
N PRO A 157 10.63 -1.03 12.42
CA PRO A 157 11.65 -1.59 13.31
C PRO A 157 12.51 -0.50 13.92
N HIS A 158 12.66 -0.53 15.25
CA HIS A 158 13.81 0.04 15.95
C HIS A 158 15.05 -0.89 15.89
N ASP A 159 14.98 -2.00 15.16
CA ASP A 159 16.10 -2.93 15.02
C ASP A 159 16.93 -2.57 13.78
N GLY A 160 18.18 -2.17 14.05
CA GLY A 160 19.19 -1.81 13.05
C GLY A 160 19.83 -2.99 12.31
#